data_AF-A0A317EZU9-F1
#
_entry.id   AF-A0A317EZU9-F1
#
_cell.length_a   1.000
_cell.length_b   1.000
_cell.length_c   1.000
_cell.angle_alpha   90.00
_cell.angle_beta   90.00
_cell.angle_gamma   90.00
#
_symmetry.space_group_name_H-M   'P 1'
#
loop_
_entity.id
_entity.type
_entity.pdbx_description
1 polymer ?
#
loop_
_entity_poly.entity_id
_entity_poly.type
_entity_poly.pdbx_seq_one_letter_code
_entity_poly.pdbx_strand_id
1 'polypeptide(L)' 'MSFVNMEFPHELKELYPDQIVEVRGNSDALTVILKADVDIDAFKNEIKKKYSDLDDQQILFIKHEGKQDFEKLILE' A
#
# COMPACT_ATOMS: atom_id res chain seq x y z
N MET A 1 19.82 10.75 16.40
CA MET A 1 18.36 10.51 16.55
C MET A 1 17.78 10.64 15.15
N SER A 2 17.79 9.55 14.40
CA SER A 2 17.36 9.57 13.00
C SER A 2 15.93 9.02 12.96
N PHE A 3 14.96 9.92 12.84
CA PHE A 3 13.58 9.54 12.52
C PHE A 3 13.56 9.16 11.05
N VAL A 4 13.91 7.93 10.76
CA VAL A 4 13.57 7.30 9.49
C VAL A 4 12.48 6.28 9.82
N ASN A 5 11.48 6.14 8.93
CA ASN A 5 10.72 4.90 8.72
C ASN A 5 9.30 4.64 9.29
N MET A 6 8.44 5.62 9.65
CA MET A 6 7.07 5.30 10.11
C MET A 6 5.88 6.02 9.46
N GLU A 7 6.05 6.85 8.42
CA GLU A 7 4.93 7.64 7.86
C GLU A 7 4.20 6.99 6.68
N PHE A 8 4.86 6.18 5.84
CA PHE A 8 4.22 5.60 4.63
C PHE A 8 2.92 4.79 4.90
N PRO A 9 2.88 3.85 5.87
CA PRO A 9 1.64 3.11 6.14
C PRO A 9 0.55 3.98 6.77
N HIS A 10 0.93 5.02 7.52
CA HIS A 10 -0.03 5.94 8.13
C HIS A 10 -0.62 6.87 7.08
N GLU A 11 0.23 7.42 6.21
CA GLU A 11 -0.13 8.30 5.12
C GLU A 11 -1.07 7.61 4.12
N LEU A 12 -0.80 6.35 3.75
CA LEU A 12 -1.71 5.57 2.92
C LEU A 12 -3.11 5.47 3.54
N LYS A 13 -3.19 5.12 4.83
CA LYS A 13 -4.45 5.00 5.55
C LYS A 13 -5.19 6.35 5.64
N GLU A 14 -4.46 7.45 5.79
CA GLU A 14 -5.04 8.81 5.82
C GLU A 14 -5.46 9.32 4.43
N LEU A 15 -4.75 8.93 3.37
CA LEU A 15 -5.09 9.26 1.99
C LEU A 15 -6.30 8.46 1.49
N TYR A 16 -6.41 7.22 1.93
CA TYR A 16 -7.44 6.29 1.46
C TYR A 16 -8.23 5.64 2.62
N PRO A 17 -8.76 6.39 3.60
CA PRO A 17 -9.44 5.82 4.77
C PRO A 17 -10.75 5.13 4.40
N ASP A 18 -11.34 5.53 3.27
CA ASP A 18 -12.57 4.93 2.78
C ASP A 18 -12.33 3.63 1.99
N GLN A 19 -11.10 3.42 1.51
CA GLN A 19 -10.73 2.26 0.71
C GLN A 19 -9.91 1.26 1.53
N ILE A 20 -9.12 1.72 2.51
CA ILE A 20 -8.22 0.91 3.31
C ILE A 20 -8.85 0.58 4.66
N VAL A 21 -8.88 -0.70 4.97
CA VAL A 21 -9.30 -1.26 6.26
C VAL A 21 -8.11 -1.23 7.23
N GLU A 22 -6.97 -1.75 6.79
CA GLU A 22 -5.77 -1.88 7.61
C GLU A 22 -4.50 -1.82 6.75
N VAL A 23 -3.43 -1.25 7.29
CA VAL A 23 -2.10 -1.25 6.66
C VAL A 23 -1.10 -1.85 7.64
N ARG A 24 -0.26 -2.77 7.15
CA ARG A 24 0.83 -3.38 7.90
C ARG A 24 2.14 -3.16 7.16
N GLY A 25 3.04 -2.35 7.72
CA GLY A 25 4.41 -2.24 7.25
C GLY A 25 5.29 -3.36 7.82
N ASN A 26 6.03 -4.04 6.96
CA ASN A 26 7.20 -4.86 7.32
C ASN A 26 8.47 -4.18 6.78
N SER A 27 9.64 -4.58 7.29
CA SER A 27 10.94 -3.94 6.99
C SER A 27 11.27 -3.76 5.50
N ASP A 28 10.77 -4.63 4.63
CA ASP A 28 11.05 -4.65 3.19
C ASP A 28 9.78 -4.49 2.31
N ALA A 29 8.59 -4.52 2.92
CA ALA A 29 7.34 -4.55 2.16
C ALA A 29 6.14 -4.06 2.98
N LEU A 30 5.14 -3.51 2.29
CA LEU A 30 3.93 -2.96 2.88
C LEU A 30 2.72 -3.79 2.47
N THR A 31 1.92 -4.26 3.44
CA THR A 31 0.66 -4.95 3.18
C THR A 31 -0.51 -4.01 3.42
N VAL A 32 -1.30 -3.75 2.39
CA VAL A 32 -2.52 -2.93 2.43
C VAL A 32 -3.74 -3.84 2.32
N ILE A 33 -4.66 -3.69 3.24
CA ILE A 33 -5.92 -4.42 3.30
C ILE A 33 -7.00 -3.44 2.88
N LEU A 34 -7.50 -3.59 1.66
CA LEU A 34 -8.57 -2.80 1.09
C LEU A 34 -9.94 -3.37 1.46
N LYS A 35 -10.97 -2.54 1.48
CA LYS A 35 -12.36 -3.00 1.59
C LYS A 35 -12.71 -3.84 0.37
N ALA A 36 -13.65 -4.78 0.52
CA ALA A 36 -14.08 -5.66 -0.56
C ALA A 36 -14.73 -4.94 -1.76
N ASP A 37 -15.15 -3.68 -1.57
CA ASP A 37 -15.77 -2.81 -2.58
C ASP A 37 -14.74 -2.04 -3.44
N VAL A 38 -13.47 -2.06 -3.03
CA VAL A 38 -12.41 -1.31 -3.71
C VAL A 38 -11.88 -2.09 -4.89
N ASP A 39 -11.53 -1.40 -5.97
CA ASP A 39 -10.86 -2.02 -7.10
C ASP A 39 -9.34 -2.01 -6.90
N ILE A 40 -8.73 -3.21 -6.78
CA ILE A 40 -7.27 -3.33 -6.63
C ILE A 40 -6.53 -2.77 -7.84
N ASP A 41 -7.07 -2.90 -9.06
CA ASP A 41 -6.36 -2.46 -10.26
C ASP A 41 -6.29 -0.93 -10.34
N ALA A 42 -7.40 -0.26 -10.05
CA ALA A 42 -7.45 1.19 -9.89
C ALA A 42 -6.49 1.66 -8.77
N PHE A 43 -6.51 0.99 -7.62
CA PHE A 43 -5.63 1.34 -6.50
C PHE A 43 -4.15 1.16 -6.86
N LYS A 44 -3.77 0.02 -7.45
CA LYS A 44 -2.40 -0.24 -7.92
C LYS A 44 -1.95 0.86 -8.89
N ASN A 45 -2.80 1.27 -9.82
CA ASN A 45 -2.45 2.28 -10.82
C ASN A 45 -2.26 3.67 -10.20
N GLU A 46 -3.10 4.05 -9.23
CA GLU A 46 -2.98 5.27 -8.44
C GLU A 46 -1.68 5.29 -7.63
N ILE A 47 -1.43 4.23 -6.85
CA ILE A 47 -0.20 4.07 -6.07
C ILE A 47 1.01 4.08 -6.99
N LYS A 48 0.98 3.30 -8.07
CA LYS A 48 2.06 3.27 -9.05
C LYS A 48 2.34 4.67 -9.55
N LYS A 49 1.35 5.44 -10.02
CA LYS A 49 1.54 6.83 -10.46
C LYS A 49 2.10 7.75 -9.39
N LYS A 50 1.56 7.67 -8.17
CA LYS A 50 1.93 8.57 -7.07
C LYS A 50 3.34 8.30 -6.56
N TYR A 51 3.75 7.04 -6.61
CA TYR A 51 5.03 6.54 -6.15
C TYR A 51 5.88 5.98 -7.30
N SER A 52 5.70 6.50 -8.54
CA SER A 52 6.49 6.15 -9.74
C SER A 52 7.90 6.76 -9.72
N ASP A 53 8.19 7.60 -8.73
CA ASP A 53 9.45 8.35 -8.61
C ASP A 53 10.22 7.89 -7.36
N LEU A 54 10.03 6.63 -6.97
CA LEU A 54 10.74 6.05 -5.84
C LEU A 54 12.17 5.75 -6.26
N ASP A 55 13.13 6.36 -5.56
CA ASP A 55 14.57 6.14 -5.75
C ASP A 55 14.97 4.67 -5.46
N ASP A 56 14.12 3.93 -4.71
CA ASP A 56 14.37 2.56 -4.28
C ASP A 56 13.14 1.67 -4.49
N GLN A 57 13.37 0.43 -4.95
CA GLN A 57 12.29 -0.49 -5.33
C GLN A 57 11.49 -0.90 -4.08
N GLN A 58 10.22 -0.53 -4.02
CA GLN A 58 9.34 -0.87 -2.90
C GLN A 58 8.31 -1.94 -3.27
N ILE A 59 8.11 -2.91 -2.38
CA ILE A 59 7.13 -3.98 -2.58
C ILE A 59 5.86 -3.66 -1.77
N LEU A 60 4.74 -3.51 -2.46
CA LEU A 60 3.40 -3.44 -1.88
C LEU A 60 2.63 -4.73 -2.12
N PHE A 61 2.02 -5.25 -1.08
CA PHE A 61 1.08 -6.36 -1.10
C PHE A 61 -0.31 -5.81 -0.82
N ILE A 62 -1.22 -5.91 -1.77
CA ILE A 62 -2.57 -5.37 -1.66
C ILE A 62 -3.53 -6.54 -1.61
N LYS A 63 -4.45 -6.56 -0.66
CA LYS A 63 -5.50 -7.60 -0.59
C LYS A 63 -6.84 -7.00 -0.23
N HIS A 64 -7.92 -7.73 -0.49
CA HIS A 64 -9.25 -7.36 0.00
C HIS A 64 -9.55 -7.94 1.39
N GLU A 65 -10.36 -7.22 2.16
CA GLU A 65 -10.98 -7.71 3.38
C GLU A 65 -11.77 -8.99 3.07
N GLY A 66 -11.40 -10.08 3.75
CA GLY A 66 -12.02 -11.38 3.55
C GLY A 66 -11.49 -12.20 2.37
N LYS A 67 -10.58 -11.66 1.53
CA LYS A 67 -9.87 -12.47 0.52
C LYS A 67 -8.46 -12.84 1.00
N GLN A 68 -8.07 -14.09 0.72
CA GLN A 68 -6.71 -14.58 0.94
C GLN A 68 -5.77 -14.32 -0.26
N ASP A 69 -6.28 -13.66 -1.29
CA ASP A 69 -5.53 -13.32 -2.49
C ASP A 69 -4.79 -11.98 -2.27
N PHE A 70 -3.48 -11.98 -2.49
CA PHE A 70 -2.62 -10.82 -2.34
C PHE A 70 -2.02 -10.46 -3.69
N GLU A 71 -2.30 -9.26 -4.15
CA GLU A 71 -1.72 -8.67 -5.34
C GLU A 71 -0.41 -7.97 -4.99
N LYS A 72 0.68 -8.40 -5.62
CA LYS A 72 1.99 -7.79 -5.44
C LYS A 72 2.18 -6.67 -6.47
N LEU A 73 2.39 -5.46 -5.98
CA LEU A 73 2.82 -4.31 -6.74
C LEU A 73 4.27 -4.00 -6.40
N ILE A 74 5.11 -3.87 -7.43
CA ILE A 74 6.48 -3.40 -7.29
C ILE A 74 6.48 -1.96 -7.81
N LEU A 75 6.96 -1.05 -6.97
CA LEU A 75 7.18 0.34 -7.31
C LEU A 75 8.67 0.50 -7.63
N GLU A 76 8.95 1.04 -8.81
CA GLU A 76 10.28 1.34 -9.37
C GLU A 76 10.20 2.66 -10.14
#